data_AF-A0A8T6C2E6-F1
#
_entry.id   AF-A0A8T6C2E6-F1
#
_cell.length_a   1.000
_cell.length_b   1.000
_cell.length_c   1.000
_cell.angle_alpha   90.00
_cell.angle_beta   90.00
_cell.angle_gamma   90.00
#
_symmetry.space_group_name_H-M   'P 1'
#
loop_
_entity.id
_entity.type
_entity.pdbx_description
1 polymer ?
#
loop_
_entity_poly.entity_id
_entity_poly.type
_entity_poly.pdbx_seq_one_letter_code
_entity_poly.pdbx_strand_id
1 'polypeptide(L)'
;MRWERRRRARRLLVQALYQQQLTGSDADEILSQFRLREDYGRADTEFFTDLLRAATARRDELDRQISAASDIPVERIDPVERAVLWTA
;
A
#
# COMPACT_ATOMS: atom_id res chain seq x y z
N MET A 1 16.71 -14.11 -4.18
CA MET A 1 15.79 -14.70 -5.20
C MET A 1 14.70 -13.68 -5.55
N ARG A 2 14.20 -13.56 -6.80
CA ARG A 2 13.27 -12.48 -7.24
C ARG A 2 11.98 -12.41 -6.41
N TRP A 3 11.45 -13.56 -5.98
CA TRP A 3 10.24 -13.63 -5.16
C TRP A 3 10.42 -13.05 -3.74
N GLU A 4 11.60 -13.17 -3.13
CA GLU A 4 11.87 -12.63 -1.79
C GLU A 4 11.85 -11.10 -1.81
N ARG A 5 12.44 -10.50 -2.85
CA ARG A 5 12.43 -9.04 -3.06
C ARG A 5 11.01 -8.53 -3.29
N ARG A 6 10.18 -9.24 -4.07
CA ARG A 6 8.74 -8.91 -4.25
C ARG A 6 7.92 -9.10 -2.97
N ARG A 7 8.23 -10.12 -2.15
CA ARG A 7 7.61 -10.29 -0.84
C ARG A 7 7.96 -9.14 0.10
N ARG A 8 9.20 -8.65 0.07
CA ARG A 8 9.61 -7.45 0.80
C ARG A 8 8.90 -6.19 0.27
N ALA A 9 8.79 -6.02 -1.05
CA ALA A 9 8.06 -4.92 -1.66
C ALA A 9 6.59 -4.87 -1.21
N ARG A 10 5.87 -6.00 -1.19
CA ARG A 10 4.49 -6.05 -0.67
C ARG A 10 4.38 -5.69 0.81
N ARG A 11 5.36 -6.07 1.64
CA ARG A 11 5.38 -5.64 3.05
C ARG A 11 5.59 -4.14 3.18
N LEU A 12 6.51 -3.56 2.40
CA LEU A 12 6.69 -2.10 2.37
C LEU A 12 5.41 -1.40 1.89
N LEU A 13 4.71 -1.98 0.91
CA LEU A 13 3.44 -1.46 0.41
C LEU A 13 2.37 -1.37 1.51
N VAL A 14 2.17 -2.44 2.28
CA VAL A 14 1.20 -2.41 3.39
C VAL A 14 1.56 -1.32 4.41
N GLN A 15 2.85 -1.19 4.75
CA GLN A 15 3.31 -0.13 5.65
C GLN A 15 3.09 1.27 5.08
N ALA A 16 3.38 1.47 3.79
CA ALA A 16 3.20 2.73 3.09
C ALA A 16 1.72 3.14 3.04
N LEU A 17 0.83 2.20 2.69
CA LEU A 17 -0.61 2.44 2.64
C LEU A 17 -1.21 2.67 4.03
N TYR A 18 -0.72 1.98 5.06
CA TYR A 18 -1.11 2.25 6.45
C TYR A 18 -0.70 3.67 6.86
N GLN A 19 0.55 4.04 6.60
CA GLN A 19 1.02 5.40 6.90
C GLN A 19 0.20 6.45 6.16
N GLN A 20 -0.07 6.25 4.87
CA GLN A 20 -0.86 7.17 4.07
C GLN A 20 -2.28 7.39 4.63
N GLN A 21 -2.88 6.35 5.22
CA GLN A 21 -4.19 6.46 5.87
C GLN A 21 -4.16 7.31 7.14
N LEU A 22 -3.05 7.28 7.89
CA LEU A 22 -2.91 8.02 9.13
C LEU A 22 -2.49 9.47 8.92
N THR A 23 -1.60 9.72 7.95
CA THR A 23 -1.01 11.05 7.74
C THR A 23 -1.71 11.86 6.65
N GLY A 24 -2.45 11.19 5.74
CA GLY A 24 -3.02 11.84 4.56
C GLY A 24 -1.99 12.28 3.53
N SER A 25 -0.71 11.90 3.70
CA SER A 25 0.38 12.20 2.77
C SER A 25 0.09 11.67 1.37
N ASP A 26 0.61 12.32 0.34
CA ASP A 26 0.53 11.81 -1.02
C ASP A 26 1.54 10.65 -1.26
N ALA A 27 1.40 9.97 -2.39
CA ALA A 27 2.25 8.84 -2.73
C ALA A 27 3.73 9.25 -2.92
N ASP A 28 4.01 10.46 -3.40
CA ASP A 28 5.38 10.93 -3.67
C ASP A 28 6.13 11.26 -2.38
N GLU A 29 5.44 11.83 -1.40
CA GLU A 29 5.96 12.06 -0.05
C GLU A 29 6.28 10.72 0.62
N ILE A 30 5.34 9.76 0.60
CA ILE A 30 5.56 8.41 1.15
C ILE A 30 6.75 7.72 0.47
N LEU A 31 6.85 7.78 -0.86
CA LEU A 31 7.99 7.21 -1.59
C LEU A 31 9.32 7.83 -1.16
N SER A 32 9.35 9.15 -0.98
CA SER A 32 10.56 9.87 -0.58
C SER A 32 11.03 9.44 0.80
N GLN A 33 10.11 9.24 1.75
CA GLN A 33 10.42 8.75 3.08
C GLN A 33 10.91 7.29 3.08
N PHE A 34 10.26 6.42 2.28
CA PHE A 34 10.66 5.01 2.20
C PHE A 34 12.04 4.83 1.55
N ARG A 35 12.43 5.69 0.59
CA ARG A 35 13.76 5.66 -0.03
C ARG A 35 14.91 5.88 0.96
N LEU A 36 14.65 6.53 2.10
CA LEU A 36 15.64 6.79 3.14
C LEU A 36 15.83 5.60 4.11
N ARG A 37 14.98 4.56 4.02
CA ARG A 37 15.04 3.40 4.93
C ARG A 37 16.13 2.43 4.49
N GLU A 38 16.87 1.87 5.46
CA GLU A 38 17.96 0.91 5.21
C GLU A 38 17.48 -0.36 4.47
N ASP A 39 16.24 -0.78 4.71
CA ASP A 39 15.65 -1.98 4.12
C ASP A 39 15.03 -1.75 2.73
N TYR A 40 14.97 -0.51 2.24
CA TYR A 40 14.38 -0.18 0.95
C TYR A 40 15.08 -0.88 -0.22
N GLY A 41 16.42 -0.81 -0.26
CA GLY A 41 17.23 -1.47 -1.31
C GLY A 41 17.14 -3.00 -1.30
N ARG A 42 16.63 -3.59 -0.21
CA ARG A 42 16.44 -5.04 -0.08
C ARG A 42 15.15 -5.53 -0.73
N ALA A 43 14.25 -4.63 -1.11
CA ALA A 43 13.00 -4.91 -1.81
C ALA A 43 13.15 -4.77 -3.33
N ASP A 44 12.12 -5.17 -4.07
CA ASP A 44 11.94 -4.82 -5.49
C ASP A 44 11.32 -3.41 -5.53
N THR A 45 12.17 -2.38 -5.65
CA THR A 45 11.79 -0.98 -5.45
C THR A 45 10.94 -0.42 -6.58
N GLU A 46 11.19 -0.88 -7.81
CA GLU A 46 10.38 -0.56 -8.99
C GLU A 46 8.96 -1.13 -8.79
N PHE A 47 8.87 -2.43 -8.46
CA PHE A 47 7.60 -3.08 -8.19
C PHE A 47 6.84 -2.44 -7.01
N PHE A 48 7.53 -2.05 -5.94
CA PHE A 48 6.92 -1.30 -4.83
C PHE A 48 6.35 0.05 -5.29
N THR A 49 7.11 0.79 -6.09
CA THR A 49 6.71 2.12 -6.58
C THR A 49 5.47 2.01 -7.46
N ASP A 50 5.46 1.04 -8.39
CA ASP A 50 4.33 0.80 -9.29
C ASP A 50 3.07 0.43 -8.52
N LEU A 51 3.19 -0.48 -7.55
CA LEU A 51 2.05 -0.89 -6.74
C LEU A 51 1.50 0.24 -5.88
N LEU A 52 2.36 1.06 -5.27
CA LEU A 52 1.90 2.18 -4.44
C LEU A 52 1.13 3.20 -5.28
N ARG A 53 1.67 3.58 -6.45
CA ARG A 53 0.97 4.50 -7.36
C ARG A 53 -0.34 3.92 -7.86
N ALA A 54 -0.35 2.64 -8.27
CA ALA A 54 -1.55 1.98 -8.76
C ALA A 54 -2.64 1.88 -7.68
N ALA A 55 -2.28 1.49 -6.45
CA ALA A 55 -3.21 1.39 -5.33
C ALA A 55 -3.79 2.76 -4.95
N THR A 56 -2.96 3.81 -4.90
CA THR A 56 -3.43 5.16 -4.59
C THR A 56 -4.31 5.73 -5.71
N ALA A 57 -3.98 5.49 -6.98
CA ALA A 57 -4.78 5.95 -8.12
C ALA A 57 -6.15 5.25 -8.24
N ARG A 58 -6.24 3.99 -7.79
CA ARG A 58 -7.45 3.16 -7.86
C ARG A 58 -8.20 3.07 -6.54
N ARG A 59 -7.83 3.87 -5.53
CA ARG A 59 -8.40 3.77 -4.18
C ARG A 59 -9.93 3.81 -4.19
N ASP A 60 -10.53 4.79 -4.86
CA ASP A 60 -11.99 4.93 -4.91
C ASP A 60 -12.68 3.75 -5.62
N GLU A 61 -12.01 3.13 -6.59
CA GLU A 61 -12.50 1.93 -7.27
C GLU A 61 -12.44 0.72 -6.32
N LEU A 62 -11.31 0.55 -5.64
CA LEU A 62 -11.10 -0.52 -4.67
C LEU A 62 -12.07 -0.42 -3.49
N ASP A 63 -12.28 0.78 -2.94
CA ASP A 63 -13.22 1.01 -1.84
C ASP A 63 -14.66 0.67 -2.24
N ARG A 64 -15.05 0.98 -3.48
CA ARG A 64 -16.35 0.56 -4.03
C ARG A 64 -16.46 -0.96 -4.16
N GLN A 65 -15.41 -1.64 -4.63
CA GLN A 65 -15.39 -3.10 -4.73
C GLN A 65 -15.45 -3.77 -3.35
N ILE A 66 -14.70 -3.26 -2.37
CA ILE A 66 -14.70 -3.75 -0.99
C ILE A 66 -16.09 -3.57 -0.37
N SER A 67 -16.70 -2.39 -0.54
CA SER A 67 -18.04 -2.10 -0.02
C SER A 67 -19.11 -2.98 -0.65
N ALA A 68 -18.97 -3.35 -1.92
CA ALA A 68 -19.89 -4.27 -2.60
C ALA A 68 -19.73 -5.74 -2.15
N ALA A 69 -18.55 -6.10 -1.63
CA ALA A 69 -18.22 -7.46 -1.22
C ALA A 69 -18.29 -7.69 0.30
N SER A 70 -18.64 -6.67 1.08
CA SER A 70 -18.60 -6.68 2.55
C SER A 70 -19.80 -5.95 3.15
N ASP A 71 -20.40 -6.51 4.20
CA ASP A 71 -21.43 -5.83 5.00
C ASP A 71 -20.82 -4.77 5.95
N ILE A 72 -19.49 -4.70 6.03
CA ILE A 72 -18.74 -3.73 6.83
C ILE A 72 -18.35 -2.54 5.94
N PRO A 73 -18.77 -1.30 6.27
CA PRO A 73 -18.32 -0.10 5.59
C PRO A 73 -16.80 0.04 5.61
N VAL A 74 -16.20 0.49 4.51
CA VAL A 74 -14.74 0.61 4.34
C VAL A 74 -14.10 1.50 5.41
N GLU A 75 -14.82 2.49 5.92
CA GLU A 75 -14.36 3.39 6.97
C GLU A 75 -14.24 2.71 8.34
N ARG A 76 -14.92 1.57 8.53
CA ARG A 76 -14.91 0.78 9.78
C ARG A 76 -13.93 -0.39 9.73
N ILE A 77 -13.32 -0.66 8.57
CA ILE A 77 -12.26 -1.67 8.43
C ILE A 77 -10.98 -1.13 9.06
N ASP A 78 -10.27 -1.97 9.81
CA ASP A 78 -9.00 -1.58 10.42
C ASP A 78 -8.00 -1.08 9.35
N PRO A 79 -7.23 -0.01 9.60
CA PRO A 79 -6.33 0.54 8.59
C PRO A 79 -5.31 -0.46 8.04
N VAL A 80 -4.88 -1.46 8.82
CA VAL A 80 -3.97 -2.51 8.36
C VAL A 80 -4.70 -3.48 7.44
N GLU A 81 -5.90 -3.92 7.81
CA GLU A 81 -6.72 -4.81 6.97
C GLU A 81 -7.08 -4.12 5.65
N ARG A 82 -7.49 -2.86 5.71
CA ARG A 82 -7.77 -2.05 4.52
C ARG A 82 -6.54 -1.87 3.63
N ALA A 83 -5.37 -1.64 4.22
CA ALA A 83 -4.12 -1.58 3.48
C ALA A 83 -3.83 -2.91 2.73
N VAL A 84 -4.09 -4.06 3.37
CA VAL A 84 -3.94 -5.37 2.73
C VAL A 84 -4.93 -5.55 1.58
N LEU A 85 -6.19 -5.16 1.75
CA LEU A 85 -7.21 -5.25 0.70
C LEU A 85 -6.85 -4.42 -0.53
N TRP A 86 -6.22 -3.26 -0.35
CA TRP A 86 -5.72 -2.44 -1.47
C TRP A 86 -4.49 -3.00 -2.18
N THR A 87 -3.85 -4.04 -1.64
CA THR A 87 -2.71 -4.71 -2.30
C THR A 87 -3.12 -5.86 -3.22
N ALA A 88 -4.41 -6.22 -3.23
CA ALA A 88 -4.96 -7.38 -3.95
C ALA A 88 -5.08 -7.12 -5.46
#